data_AF-A0A522WVU5-F1
#
_entry.id   AF-A0A522WVU5-F1
#
_cell.length_a   1.000
_cell.length_b   1.000
_cell.length_c   1.000
_cell.angle_alpha   90.00
_cell.angle_beta   90.00
_cell.angle_gamma   90.00
#
_symmetry.space_group_name_H-M   'P 1'
#
loop_
_entity.id
_entity.type
_entity.pdbx_description
1 polymer ?
#
loop_
_entity_poly.entity_id
_entity_poly.type
_entity_poly.pdbx_seq_one_letter_code
_entity_poly.pdbx_strand_id
1 'polypeptide(L)'
;MKKLTSICTGLLLVSAAVFAEDHSVAALEQANAAVVYGEAGHTSHLLEHAKTALDHLLAASITAKGVSKKYLEDAVTELQEAIDHGDMGHVGAATKHAKAAVRDIKAGNK
;
A
#
# COMPACT_ATOMS: atom_id res chain seq x y z
N MET A 1 -34.32 45.03 -21.74
CA MET A 1 -32.87 44.69 -21.76
C MET A 1 -32.36 44.68 -20.33
N LYS A 2 -32.15 43.50 -19.72
CA LYS A 2 -31.67 43.34 -18.35
C LYS A 2 -30.29 42.67 -18.38
N LYS A 3 -29.31 43.32 -17.74
CA LYS A 3 -27.94 42.85 -17.53
C LYS A 3 -27.90 41.91 -16.33
N LEU A 4 -27.27 40.74 -16.45
CA LEU A 4 -26.77 39.90 -15.35
C LEU A 4 -25.52 39.18 -15.91
N THR A 5 -24.32 39.73 -15.75
CA THR A 5 -23.42 39.67 -14.58
C THR A 5 -22.85 38.27 -14.35
N SER A 6 -21.60 38.15 -14.78
CA SER A 6 -20.55 37.20 -14.41
C SER A 6 -20.55 36.83 -12.91
N ILE A 7 -20.38 35.54 -12.59
CA ILE A 7 -19.76 35.12 -11.33
C ILE A 7 -18.78 33.97 -11.56
N CYS A 8 -17.59 34.20 -11.00
CA CYS A 8 -16.37 33.42 -10.97
C CYS A 8 -16.47 32.01 -10.38
N THR A 9 -15.59 31.15 -10.91
CA THR A 9 -14.60 30.36 -10.17
C THR A 9 -15.05 29.66 -8.88
N GLY A 10 -15.22 28.35 -9.00
CA GLY A 10 -14.99 27.40 -7.91
C GLY A 10 -14.02 26.33 -8.40
N LEU A 11 -12.72 26.61 -8.30
CA LEU A 11 -11.67 25.60 -8.39
C LEU A 11 -11.98 24.56 -7.31
N LEU A 12 -12.53 23.40 -7.70
CA LEU A 12 -12.64 22.23 -6.84
C LEU A 12 -11.22 21.75 -6.55
N LEU A 13 -10.62 22.28 -5.48
CA LEU A 13 -9.53 21.62 -4.78
C LEU A 13 -10.13 20.39 -4.08
N VAL A 14 -10.35 19.30 -4.85
CA VAL A 14 -10.59 17.99 -4.27
C VAL A 14 -9.28 17.54 -3.63
N SER A 15 -9.17 17.87 -2.35
CA SER A 15 -8.55 17.11 -1.27
C SER A 15 -7.69 15.90 -1.72
N ALA A 16 -6.45 16.14 -2.11
CA ALA A 16 -5.45 15.08 -2.31
C ALA A 16 -5.16 14.25 -1.03
N ALA A 17 -5.71 14.65 0.12
CA ALA A 17 -5.58 13.97 1.39
C ALA A 17 -6.49 12.73 1.54
N VAL A 18 -7.53 12.55 0.71
CA VAL A 18 -8.44 11.39 0.81
C VAL A 18 -7.87 10.12 0.16
N PHE A 19 -6.89 10.24 -0.73
CA PHE A 19 -6.34 9.10 -1.46
C PHE A 19 -5.29 8.28 -0.68
N ALA A 20 -4.61 8.90 0.29
CA ALA A 20 -3.51 8.28 1.02
C ALA A 20 -3.95 7.11 1.92
N GLU A 21 -5.03 7.35 2.67
CA GLU A 21 -5.54 6.43 3.69
C GLU A 21 -6.25 5.24 3.05
N ASP A 22 -6.89 5.44 1.90
CA ASP A 22 -7.55 4.36 1.14
C ASP A 22 -6.51 3.36 0.59
N HIS A 23 -5.40 3.86 0.04
CA HIS A 23 -4.33 3.02 -0.47
C HIS A 23 -3.57 2.26 0.62
N SER A 24 -3.29 2.87 1.77
CA SER A 24 -2.57 2.17 2.84
C SER A 24 -3.41 1.10 3.53
N VAL A 25 -4.75 1.25 3.56
CA VAL A 25 -5.69 0.22 3.99
C VAL A 25 -5.77 -0.92 2.97
N ALA A 26 -5.89 -0.60 1.67
CA ALA A 26 -5.87 -1.62 0.61
C ALA A 26 -4.55 -2.41 0.59
N ALA A 27 -3.42 -1.72 0.76
CA ALA A 27 -2.10 -2.36 0.89
C ALA A 27 -2.06 -3.34 2.06
N LEU A 28 -2.65 -2.96 3.21
CA LEU A 28 -2.71 -3.81 4.38
C LEU A 28 -3.55 -5.07 4.12
N GLU A 29 -4.70 -4.94 3.48
CA GLU A 29 -5.56 -6.09 3.15
C GLU A 29 -4.82 -7.09 2.26
N GLN A 30 -4.20 -6.61 1.18
CA GLN A 30 -3.41 -7.42 0.25
C GLN A 30 -2.20 -8.06 0.95
N ALA A 31 -1.47 -7.32 1.79
CA ALA A 31 -0.35 -7.88 2.54
C ALA A 31 -0.79 -8.99 3.52
N ASN A 32 -1.96 -8.87 4.17
CA ASN A 32 -2.50 -9.95 4.99
C ASN A 32 -2.90 -11.17 4.14
N ALA A 33 -3.50 -10.96 2.96
CA ALA A 33 -3.79 -12.05 2.04
C ALA A 33 -2.50 -12.78 1.59
N ALA A 34 -1.44 -12.04 1.28
CA ALA A 34 -0.14 -12.60 0.96
C ALA A 34 0.41 -13.49 2.11
N VAL A 35 0.25 -13.06 3.36
CA VAL A 35 0.60 -13.87 4.53
C VAL A 35 -0.23 -15.15 4.60
N VAL A 36 -1.55 -15.07 4.46
CA VAL A 36 -2.46 -16.23 4.53
C VAL A 36 -2.09 -17.28 3.47
N TYR A 37 -1.91 -16.85 2.21
CA TYR A 37 -1.51 -17.76 1.15
C TYR A 37 -0.08 -18.29 1.31
N GLY A 38 0.82 -17.46 1.85
CA GLY A 38 2.17 -17.87 2.22
C GLY A 38 2.21 -18.99 3.26
N GLU A 39 1.43 -18.84 4.32
CA GLU A 39 1.28 -19.86 5.37
C GLU A 39 0.66 -21.16 4.83
N ALA A 40 -0.20 -21.05 3.82
CA ALA A 40 -0.74 -22.20 3.10
C ALA A 40 0.24 -22.82 2.06
N GLY A 41 1.43 -22.24 1.87
CA GLY A 41 2.41 -22.69 0.88
C GLY A 41 2.04 -22.35 -0.57
N HIS A 42 1.04 -21.48 -0.78
CA HIS A 42 0.55 -21.08 -2.10
C HIS A 42 1.37 -19.90 -2.64
N THR A 43 2.61 -20.15 -3.05
CA THR A 43 3.57 -19.12 -3.48
C THR A 43 3.03 -18.17 -4.56
N SER A 44 2.29 -18.70 -5.55
CA SER A 44 1.73 -17.87 -6.63
C SER A 44 0.73 -16.83 -6.12
N HIS A 45 -0.14 -17.21 -5.18
CA HIS A 45 -1.14 -16.30 -4.62
C HIS A 45 -0.48 -15.33 -3.62
N LEU A 46 0.53 -15.78 -2.86
CA LEU A 46 1.36 -14.87 -2.08
C LEU A 46 1.95 -13.78 -2.98
N LEU A 47 2.55 -14.16 -4.12
CA LEU A 47 3.19 -13.23 -5.04
C LEU A 47 2.20 -12.23 -5.64
N GLU A 48 1.02 -12.70 -6.05
CA GLU A 48 -0.05 -11.84 -6.56
C GLU A 48 -0.42 -10.76 -5.55
N HIS A 49 -0.77 -11.17 -4.34
CA HIS A 49 -1.17 -10.26 -3.28
C HIS A 49 -0.03 -9.36 -2.79
N ALA A 50 1.21 -9.86 -2.75
CA ALA A 50 2.38 -9.04 -2.38
C ALA A 50 2.66 -7.94 -3.42
N LYS A 51 2.52 -8.24 -4.72
CA LYS A 51 2.66 -7.26 -5.81
C LYS A 51 1.56 -6.20 -5.76
N THR A 52 0.30 -6.61 -5.56
CA THR A 52 -0.81 -5.66 -5.40
C THR A 52 -0.67 -4.80 -4.14
N ALA A 53 -0.19 -5.38 -3.03
CA ALA A 53 0.11 -4.62 -1.82
C ALA A 53 1.18 -3.57 -2.07
N LEU A 54 2.25 -3.93 -2.80
CA LEU A 54 3.36 -3.04 -3.12
C LEU A 54 2.89 -1.84 -3.94
N ASP A 55 2.05 -2.05 -4.96
CA ASP A 55 1.50 -0.97 -5.79
C ASP A 55 0.70 0.05 -4.96
N HIS A 56 -0.19 -0.44 -4.09
CA HIS A 56 -0.95 0.42 -3.19
C HIS A 56 -0.04 1.14 -2.19
N LEU A 57 0.98 0.47 -1.67
CA LEU A 57 1.87 1.03 -0.66
C LEU A 57 2.78 2.12 -1.24
N LEU A 58 3.24 1.97 -2.49
CA LEU A 58 3.94 3.02 -3.22
C LEU A 58 3.06 4.25 -3.39
N ALA A 59 1.78 4.07 -3.74
CA ALA A 59 0.81 5.17 -3.84
C ALA A 59 0.59 5.86 -2.49
N ALA A 60 0.44 5.10 -1.40
CA ALA A 60 0.30 5.65 -0.05
C ALA A 60 1.56 6.45 0.38
N SER A 61 2.74 5.95 0.05
CA SER A 61 4.03 6.56 0.44
C SER A 61 4.31 7.92 -0.23
N ILE A 62 3.67 8.23 -1.36
CA ILE A 62 3.81 9.52 -2.05
C ILE A 62 3.35 10.68 -1.17
N THR A 63 2.29 10.47 -0.41
CA THR A 63 1.61 11.52 0.37
C THR A 63 1.92 11.45 1.87
N ALA A 64 2.40 10.30 2.34
CA ALA A 64 2.84 10.10 3.72
C ALA A 64 4.00 11.03 4.08
N LYS A 65 4.09 11.40 5.36
CA LYS A 65 5.13 12.28 5.90
C LYS A 65 5.64 11.77 7.23
N GLY A 66 6.83 12.23 7.61
CA GLY A 66 7.42 11.97 8.93
C GLY A 66 7.59 10.48 9.20
N VAL A 67 7.26 10.07 10.43
CA VAL A 67 7.45 8.69 10.91
C VAL A 67 6.56 7.70 10.15
N SER A 68 5.33 8.09 9.78
CA SER A 68 4.44 7.25 8.98
C SER A 68 5.09 6.87 7.65
N LYS A 69 5.67 7.85 6.93
CA LYS A 69 6.39 7.58 5.67
C LYS A 69 7.52 6.57 5.84
N LYS A 70 8.31 6.67 6.91
CA LYS A 70 9.39 5.73 7.18
C LYS A 70 8.87 4.29 7.31
N TYR A 71 7.79 4.09 8.06
CA TYR A 71 7.19 2.75 8.19
C TYR A 71 6.64 2.24 6.86
N LEU A 72 6.02 3.10 6.04
CA LEU A 72 5.54 2.67 4.72
C LEU A 72 6.70 2.33 3.78
N GLU A 73 7.82 3.05 3.82
CA GLU A 73 9.03 2.74 3.06
C GLU A 73 9.68 1.42 3.53
N ASP A 74 9.76 1.18 4.84
CA ASP A 74 10.23 -0.11 5.39
C ASP A 74 9.33 -1.26 4.91
N ALA A 75 8.00 -1.08 4.92
CA ALA A 75 7.05 -2.04 4.38
C ALA A 75 7.20 -2.28 2.86
N VAL A 76 7.55 -1.25 2.08
CA VAL A 76 7.87 -1.38 0.64
C VAL A 76 9.06 -2.32 0.45
N THR A 77 10.13 -2.13 1.22
CA THR A 77 11.31 -3.01 1.17
C THR A 77 10.94 -4.45 1.53
N GLU A 78 10.18 -4.64 2.61
CA GLU A 78 9.75 -5.99 3.01
C GLU A 78 8.85 -6.66 1.96
N LEU A 79 7.97 -5.93 1.26
CA LEU A 79 7.19 -6.51 0.16
C LEU A 79 8.06 -6.88 -1.05
N GLN A 80 9.08 -6.08 -1.37
CA GLN A 80 10.01 -6.42 -2.44
C GLN A 80 10.78 -7.71 -2.11
N GLU A 81 11.29 -7.84 -0.88
CA GLU A 81 11.94 -9.08 -0.42
C GLU A 81 10.97 -10.28 -0.41
N ALA A 82 9.70 -10.06 -0.05
CA ALA A 82 8.69 -11.10 -0.13
C ALA A 82 8.49 -11.58 -1.57
N ILE A 83 8.47 -10.65 -2.53
CA ILE A 83 8.35 -10.95 -3.96
C ILE A 83 9.58 -11.70 -4.46
N ASP A 84 10.78 -11.19 -4.18
CA ASP A 84 12.03 -11.79 -4.63
C ASP A 84 12.18 -13.21 -4.09
N HIS A 85 11.92 -13.42 -2.79
CA HIS A 85 11.90 -14.77 -2.21
C HIS A 85 10.78 -15.65 -2.77
N GLY A 86 9.60 -15.10 -3.03
CA GLY A 86 8.49 -15.84 -3.62
C GLY A 86 8.81 -16.31 -5.05
N ASP A 87 9.41 -15.45 -5.88
CA ASP A 87 9.81 -15.77 -7.25
C ASP A 87 10.94 -16.82 -7.30
N MET A 88 11.76 -16.92 -6.23
CA MET A 88 12.71 -18.03 -6.01
C MET A 88 12.06 -19.33 -5.49
N GLY A 89 10.75 -19.35 -5.24
CA GLY A 89 10.06 -20.49 -4.62
C GLY A 89 10.29 -20.63 -3.12
N HIS A 90 10.94 -19.66 -2.47
CA HIS A 90 11.24 -19.65 -1.03
C HIS A 90 10.03 -19.17 -0.21
N VAL A 91 8.90 -19.88 -0.28
CA VAL A 91 7.62 -19.44 0.28
C VAL A 91 7.68 -19.10 1.78
N GLY A 92 8.49 -19.82 2.56
CA GLY A 92 8.66 -19.53 3.99
C GLY A 92 9.35 -18.18 4.26
N ALA A 93 10.39 -17.85 3.48
CA ALA A 93 11.07 -16.56 3.57
C ALA A 93 10.16 -15.44 3.06
N ALA A 94 9.48 -15.67 1.93
CA ALA A 94 8.50 -14.74 1.38
C ALA A 94 7.40 -14.39 2.38
N THR A 95 6.86 -15.40 3.07
CA THR A 95 5.83 -15.21 4.11
C THR A 95 6.35 -14.41 5.30
N LYS A 96 7.62 -14.61 5.69
CA LYS A 96 8.24 -13.86 6.79
C LYS A 96 8.35 -12.36 6.46
N HIS A 97 8.75 -12.05 5.24
CA HIS A 97 8.83 -10.69 4.74
C HIS A 97 7.43 -10.05 4.60
N ALA A 98 6.45 -10.78 4.05
CA ALA A 98 5.06 -10.31 4.02
C ALA A 98 4.49 -10.00 5.43
N LYS A 99 4.82 -10.80 6.45
CA LYS A 99 4.46 -10.52 7.86
C LYS A 99 5.14 -9.27 8.41
N ALA A 100 6.38 -8.99 8.00
CA ALA A 100 7.09 -7.78 8.38
C ALA A 100 6.42 -6.55 7.75
N ALA A 101 6.13 -6.60 6.45
CA ALA A 101 5.36 -5.57 5.76
C ALA A 101 4.02 -5.28 6.47
N VAL A 102 3.24 -6.30 6.84
CA VAL A 102 1.97 -6.11 7.59
C VAL A 102 2.18 -5.32 8.89
N ARG A 103 3.27 -5.57 9.63
CA ARG A 103 3.55 -4.84 10.88
C ARG A 103 3.87 -3.37 10.61
N ASP A 104 4.67 -3.11 9.60
CA ASP A 104 5.11 -1.77 9.26
C ASP A 104 3.98 -0.94 8.62
N ILE A 105 3.14 -1.53 7.77
CA ILE A 105 1.92 -0.87 7.27
C ILE A 105 1.00 -0.47 8.42
N LYS A 106 0.77 -1.38 9.39
CA LYS A 106 -0.03 -1.06 10.59
C LYS A 106 0.61 0.03 11.46
N ALA A 107 1.94 0.17 11.45
CA ALA A 107 2.62 1.25 12.16
C ALA A 107 2.53 2.58 11.41
N GLY A 108 2.59 2.54 10.07
CA GLY A 108 2.42 3.71 9.20
C GLY A 108 1.00 4.27 9.14
N ASN A 109 -0.02 3.45 9.42
CA ASN A 109 -1.44 3.83 9.43
C ASN A 109 -1.93 4.42 10.77
N LYS A 110 -1.04 4.66 11.75
CA LYS A 110 -1.38 5.26 13.06
C LYS A 110 -1.12 6.75 13.07
#